data_AF-A0A7R9V6B5-F1
#
_entry.id   AF-A0A7R9V6B5-F1
#
_cell.length_a   1.000
_cell.length_b   1.000
_cell.length_c   1.000
_cell.angle_alpha   90.00
_cell.angle_beta   90.00
_cell.angle_gamma   90.00
#
_symmetry.space_group_name_H-M   'P 1'
#
loop_
_entity.id
_entity.type
_entity.pdbx_description
1 polymer ?
#
loop_
_entity_poly.entity_id
_entity_poly.type
_entity_poly.pdbx_seq_one_letter_code
_entity_poly.pdbx_strand_id
1 'polypeptide(L)'
;SASGLSVRDDQIVDEHGNPLKLVGANWFGFNNNAGMFDGLWSSDNGFTYDFPTVMYRWQLLGMNAIRVPFSFQDLYTKYATDKLSRFCSLPSLAEIAASV
;
A
#
# COMPACT_ATOMS: atom_id res chain seq x y z
N SER A 1 16.06 -15.67 -13.70
CA SER A 1 14.76 -16.22 -14.08
C SER A 1 13.71 -15.47 -13.28
N ALA A 2 12.68 -14.90 -13.91
CA ALA A 2 11.67 -14.17 -13.16
C ALA A 2 10.72 -15.16 -12.46
N SER A 3 10.91 -15.25 -11.15
CA SER A 3 9.89 -15.44 -10.12
C SER A 3 8.44 -15.14 -10.52
N GLY A 4 7.62 -16.08 -10.98
CA GLY A 4 6.26 -15.78 -11.45
C GLY A 4 5.16 -16.44 -10.61
N LEU A 5 4.07 -15.71 -10.36
CA LEU A 5 2.79 -16.32 -9.96
C LEU A 5 2.17 -17.02 -11.17
N SER A 6 1.56 -18.19 -10.96
CA SER A 6 0.82 -18.92 -12.00
C SER A 6 -0.52 -19.44 -11.48
N VAL A 7 -1.33 -20.03 -12.36
CA VAL A 7 -2.64 -20.61 -12.00
C VAL A 7 -2.60 -22.13 -12.21
N ARG A 8 -3.03 -22.90 -11.21
CA ARG A 8 -3.18 -24.36 -11.28
C ARG A 8 -4.48 -24.77 -10.58
N ASP A 9 -5.31 -25.53 -11.29
CA ASP A 9 -6.54 -26.16 -10.77
C ASP A 9 -7.51 -25.21 -10.06
N ASP A 10 -7.55 -23.92 -10.42
CA ASP A 10 -8.31 -22.80 -9.80
C ASP A 10 -7.56 -21.94 -8.76
N GLN A 11 -6.31 -22.28 -8.45
CA GLN A 11 -5.53 -21.59 -7.43
C GLN A 11 -4.42 -20.73 -8.06
N ILE A 12 -4.15 -19.59 -7.45
CA ILE A 12 -2.88 -18.89 -7.65
C ILE A 12 -1.82 -19.68 -6.89
N VAL A 13 -0.68 -19.96 -7.54
CA VAL A 13 0.46 -20.64 -6.91
C VAL A 13 1.74 -19.81 -7.08
N ASP A 14 2.63 -19.92 -6.10
CA ASP A 14 3.97 -19.34 -6.17
C ASP A 14 4.89 -20.12 -7.13
N GLU A 15 6.15 -19.70 -7.21
CA GLU A 15 7.18 -20.32 -8.05
C GLU A 15 7.53 -21.77 -7.66
N HIS A 16 7.21 -22.18 -6.44
CA HIS A 16 7.41 -23.54 -5.93
C HIS A 16 6.14 -24.38 -6.06
N GLY A 17 5.05 -23.82 -6.60
CA GLY A 17 3.77 -24.48 -6.73
C GLY A 17 2.95 -24.54 -5.44
N ASN A 18 3.28 -23.73 -4.44
CA ASN A 18 2.49 -23.61 -3.21
C ASN A 18 1.26 -22.72 -3.47
N PRO A 19 0.05 -23.13 -3.05
CA PRO A 19 -1.13 -22.29 -3.14
C PRO A 19 -0.98 -20.97 -2.36
N LEU A 20 -1.35 -19.86 -3.00
CA LEU A 20 -1.34 -18.52 -2.43
C LEU A 20 -2.75 -17.95 -2.42
N LYS A 21 -3.21 -17.53 -1.23
CA LYS A 21 -4.43 -16.74 -1.08
C LYS A 21 -4.08 -15.26 -0.94
N LEU A 22 -4.66 -14.42 -1.81
CA LEU A 22 -4.53 -12.97 -1.71
C LEU A 22 -5.58 -12.43 -0.74
N VAL A 23 -5.13 -11.90 0.40
CA VAL A 23 -5.92 -11.16 1.38
C VAL A 23 -5.47 -9.72 1.27
N GLY A 24 -6.23 -8.91 0.55
CA GLY A 24 -5.80 -7.57 0.21
C GLY A 24 -6.90 -6.52 0.21
N ALA A 25 -6.47 -5.27 0.12
CA ALA A 25 -7.33 -4.10 0.00
C ALA A 25 -7.00 -3.30 -1.26
N ASN A 26 -7.92 -2.40 -1.63
CA ASN A 26 -7.69 -1.41 -2.68
C ASN A 26 -7.11 -0.15 -2.04
N TRP A 27 -6.00 0.36 -2.58
CA TRP A 27 -5.48 1.68 -2.19
C TRP A 27 -5.47 2.62 -3.39
N PHE A 28 -6.39 3.59 -3.37
CA PHE A 28 -6.61 4.55 -4.44
C PHE A 28 -5.61 5.72 -4.38
N GLY A 29 -5.59 6.54 -5.43
CA GLY A 29 -4.83 7.80 -5.46
C GLY A 29 -3.99 8.02 -6.74
N PHE A 30 -3.64 6.93 -7.43
CA PHE A 30 -3.03 7.01 -8.76
C PHE A 30 -4.06 7.11 -9.90
N ASN A 31 -5.34 7.28 -9.56
CA ASN A 31 -6.45 7.31 -10.51
C ASN A 31 -7.41 8.50 -10.29
N ASN A 32 -7.01 9.48 -9.47
CA ASN A 32 -7.85 10.60 -9.06
C ASN A 32 -7.10 11.95 -9.14
N ASN A 33 -6.09 12.06 -10.02
CA ASN A 33 -5.30 13.29 -10.23
C ASN A 33 -4.41 13.70 -9.02
N ALA A 34 -4.24 12.84 -8.00
CA ALA A 34 -3.35 13.11 -6.86
C ALA A 34 -1.88 12.74 -7.11
N GLY A 35 -1.61 11.73 -7.94
CA GLY A 35 -0.24 11.28 -8.28
C GLY A 35 0.46 10.51 -7.15
N MET A 36 -0.26 10.12 -6.11
CA MET A 36 0.21 9.32 -4.98
C MET A 36 -0.95 8.57 -4.32
N PHE A 37 -0.68 7.68 -3.38
CA PHE A 37 -1.71 7.04 -2.58
C PHE A 37 -2.52 8.01 -1.71
N ASP A 38 -3.82 7.70 -1.58
CA ASP A 38 -4.73 8.48 -0.78
C ASP A 38 -4.42 8.41 0.72
N GLY A 39 -4.47 9.55 1.42
CA GLY A 39 -4.25 9.66 2.87
C GLY A 39 -2.84 10.11 3.27
N LEU A 40 -1.83 9.94 2.39
CA LEU A 40 -0.43 10.33 2.67
C LEU A 40 -0.19 11.85 2.70
N TRP A 41 -1.25 12.66 2.62
CA TRP A 41 -1.22 14.11 2.79
C TRP A 41 -1.76 14.59 4.13
N SER A 42 -2.45 13.72 4.90
CA SER A 42 -3.07 14.11 6.18
C SER A 42 -1.99 14.17 7.25
N SER A 43 -1.61 15.39 7.65
CA SER A 43 -0.64 15.64 8.72
C SER A 43 -1.25 15.47 10.13
N ASP A 44 -2.49 14.99 10.22
CA ASP A 44 -3.25 14.97 11.48
C ASP A 44 -2.68 13.97 12.49
N ASN A 45 -2.07 12.87 12.04
CA ASN A 45 -1.28 11.97 12.88
C ASN A 45 -0.26 11.17 12.05
N GLY A 46 0.80 10.67 12.71
CA GLY A 46 1.86 9.90 12.05
C GLY A 46 1.45 8.50 11.58
N PHE A 47 0.22 8.03 11.85
CA PHE A 47 -0.25 6.68 11.47
C PHE A 47 -0.82 6.59 10.06
N THR A 48 -1.17 7.73 9.45
CA THR A 48 -1.79 7.78 8.11
C THR A 48 -0.97 8.54 7.08
N TYR A 49 0.01 9.31 7.54
CA TYR A 49 0.84 10.18 6.70
C TYR A 49 1.99 9.43 6.00
N ASP A 50 2.53 8.39 6.64
CA ASP A 50 3.74 7.70 6.21
C ASP A 50 3.42 6.35 5.55
N PHE A 51 3.95 6.12 4.34
CA PHE A 51 3.67 4.90 3.56
C PHE A 51 4.12 3.63 4.31
N PRO A 52 5.38 3.50 4.79
CA PRO A 52 5.80 2.38 5.62
C PRO A 52 4.89 2.12 6.82
N THR A 53 4.43 3.16 7.50
CA THR A 53 3.52 3.04 8.65
C THR A 53 2.18 2.43 8.25
N VAL A 54 1.54 2.91 7.17
CA VAL A 54 0.27 2.34 6.68
C VAL A 54 0.48 0.88 6.25
N MET A 55 1.58 0.57 5.57
CA MET A 55 1.91 -0.80 5.15
C MET A 55 2.11 -1.76 6.31
N TYR A 56 2.83 -1.33 7.35
CA TYR A 56 3.05 -2.16 8.52
C TYR A 56 1.74 -2.45 9.26
N ARG A 57 0.84 -1.47 9.37
CA ARG A 57 -0.52 -1.67 9.92
C ARG A 57 -1.30 -2.71 9.12
N TRP A 58 -1.25 -2.65 7.79
CA TRP A 58 -1.95 -3.62 6.94
C TRP A 58 -1.38 -5.04 7.09
N GLN A 59 -0.05 -5.17 7.22
CA GLN A 59 0.59 -6.45 7.51
C GLN A 59 0.14 -7.02 8.86
N LEU A 60 0.08 -6.19 9.91
CA LEU A 60 -0.38 -6.59 11.23
C LEU A 60 -1.86 -7.00 11.25
N LEU A 61 -2.68 -6.39 10.39
CA LEU A 61 -4.07 -6.80 10.15
C LEU A 61 -4.20 -8.09 9.30
N GLY A 62 -3.08 -8.70 8.91
CA GLY A 62 -3.04 -9.96 8.16
C GLY A 62 -3.22 -9.82 6.65
N MET A 63 -3.08 -8.61 6.10
CA MET A 63 -3.10 -8.40 4.64
C MET A 63 -1.75 -8.77 4.01
N ASN A 64 -1.79 -9.30 2.80
CA ASN A 64 -0.61 -9.69 2.02
C ASN A 64 -0.63 -9.19 0.57
N ALA A 65 -1.65 -8.42 0.18
CA ALA A 65 -1.79 -7.91 -1.18
C ALA A 65 -2.44 -6.53 -1.21
N ILE A 66 -2.07 -5.73 -2.22
CA ILE A 66 -2.68 -4.42 -2.47
C ILE A 66 -3.04 -4.33 -3.94
N ARG A 67 -4.31 -4.03 -4.22
CA ARG A 67 -4.73 -3.59 -5.56
C ARG A 67 -4.52 -2.09 -5.64
N VAL A 68 -3.76 -1.65 -6.63
CA VAL A 68 -3.47 -0.23 -6.89
C VAL A 68 -4.24 0.21 -8.14
N PRO A 69 -5.37 0.92 -8.00
CA PRO A 69 -6.05 1.55 -9.12
C PRO A 69 -5.21 2.73 -9.62
N PHE A 70 -4.96 2.77 -10.94
CA PHE A 70 -4.23 3.86 -11.57
C PHE A 70 -4.88 4.26 -12.90
N SER A 71 -4.64 5.50 -13.34
CA SER A 71 -4.87 5.95 -14.71
C SER A 71 -3.53 6.21 -15.40
N PHE A 72 -3.42 5.85 -16.69
CA PHE A 72 -2.20 6.17 -17.45
C PHE A 72 -1.94 7.68 -17.49
N GLN A 73 -3.00 8.48 -17.62
CA GLN A 73 -2.91 9.93 -17.57
C GLN A 73 -2.21 10.39 -16.28
N ASP A 74 -2.62 9.90 -15.13
CA ASP A 74 -2.03 10.31 -13.85
C ASP A 74 -0.59 9.82 -13.72
N LEU A 75 -0.30 8.57 -14.10
CA LEU A 75 1.07 8.03 -14.07
C LEU A 75 2.06 8.83 -14.94
N TYR A 76 1.61 9.39 -16.07
CA TYR A 76 2.48 10.15 -16.97
C TYR A 76 2.53 11.65 -16.66
N THR A 77 1.50 12.21 -16.01
CA THR A 77 1.34 13.67 -15.93
C THR A 77 1.23 14.23 -14.52
N LYS A 78 1.16 13.37 -13.50
CA LYS A 78 1.10 13.77 -12.10
C LYS A 78 2.37 13.36 -11.39
N TYR A 79 2.92 14.31 -10.66
CA TYR A 79 3.95 14.04 -9.67
C TYR A 79 3.27 13.85 -8.32
N ALA A 80 3.86 13.02 -7.47
CA ALA A 80 3.46 12.97 -6.07
C ALA A 80 3.48 14.39 -5.52
N THR A 81 2.33 14.87 -5.07
CA THR A 81 2.24 16.23 -4.52
C THR A 81 3.00 16.26 -3.20
N ASP A 82 4.16 16.92 -3.14
CA ASP A 82 4.87 17.08 -1.87
C ASP A 82 4.01 17.87 -0.88
N LYS A 83 3.33 17.14 0.02
CA LYS A 83 2.58 17.67 1.15
C LYS A 83 3.35 17.46 2.46
N LEU A 84 4.68 17.22 2.42
CA LEU A 84 5.58 17.04 3.58
C LEU A 84 5.76 18.29 4.44
N SER A 85 4.92 19.30 4.25
CA SER A 85 4.89 20.45 5.11
C SER A 85 4.22 20.10 6.44
N ARG A 86 5.02 19.63 7.40
CA ARG A 86 5.12 20.14 8.79
C ARG A 86 5.27 19.02 9.83
N PHE A 87 6.19 19.29 10.78
CA PHE A 87 6.35 18.71 12.12
C PHE A 87 5.40 17.55 12.45
N CYS A 88 5.72 16.34 11.99
CA CYS A 88 5.03 15.13 12.39
C CYS A 88 6.04 14.18 13.05
N SER A 89 5.71 13.69 14.25
CA SER A 89 6.47 12.61 14.88
C SER A 89 5.94 11.30 14.33
N LEU A 90 6.80 10.48 13.74
CA LEU A 90 6.44 9.13 13.35
C LEU A 90 6.25 8.27 14.62
N PRO A 91 5.20 7.43 14.67
CA PRO A 91 5.03 6.48 15.76
C PRO A 91 6.12 5.40 15.70
N SER A 92 6.51 4.89 16.86
CA SER A 92 7.35 3.69 16.99
C SER A 92 6.61 2.44 16.49
N LEU A 93 7.34 1.38 16.15
CA LEU A 93 6.73 0.10 15.76
C LEU A 93 5.78 -0.45 16.84
N ALA A 94 6.08 -0.23 18.12
CA ALA A 94 5.21 -0.63 19.22
C ALA A 94 3.89 0.16 19.24
N GLU A 95 3.95 1.47 19.01
CA GLU A 95 2.76 2.32 18.89
C GLU A 95 1.94 1.96 17.65
N ILE A 96 2.59 1.64 16.52
CA ILE A 96 1.93 1.16 15.31
C ILE A 96 1.22 -0.17 15.59
N ALA A 97 1.89 -1.11 16.26
CA ALA A 97 1.30 -2.39 16.62
C ALA A 97 0.12 -2.27 17.58
N ALA A 98 0.13 -1.31 18.49
CA ALA A 98 -0.99 -1.03 19.39
C ALA A 98 -2.18 -0.32 18.70
N SER A 99 -2.02 0.15 17.45
CA SER A 99 -3.02 0.95 16.73
C SER A 99 -3.98 0.14 15.85
N VAL A 100 -3.83 -1.19 15.82
CA VAL A 100 -4.55 -2.12 14.92
C VAL A 100 -5.15 -3.29 15.68
#